data_AF-A0A519KMZ2-F1
#
_entry.id   AF-A0A519KMZ2-F1
#
_cell.length_a   1.000
_cell.length_b   1.000
_cell.length_c   1.000
_cell.angle_alpha   90.00
_cell.angle_beta   90.00
_cell.angle_gamma   90.00
#
_symmetry.space_group_name_H-M   'P 1'
#
loop_
_entity.id
_entity.type
_entity.pdbx_description
1 polymer ?
#
loop_
_entity_poly.entity_id
_entity_poly.type
_entity_poly.pdbx_seq_one_letter_code
_entity_poly.pdbx_strand_id
1 'polypeptide(L)'
;MNALASKAFEAPVVYRPSDAEPFMNERQLAYFKAKLLAWKDDILRESRGTVVNLKAETENHPDLVDRASSESDRALELRTRDRQRKLISKIDEALRR
;
A
#
# COMPACT_ATOMS: atom_id res chain seq x y z
N MET A 1 25.71 47.62 -1.76
CA MET A 1 24.35 47.28 -2.26
C MET A 1 24.53 46.14 -3.26
N ASN A 2 23.92 44.97 -3.19
CA ASN A 2 22.75 44.50 -2.46
C ASN A 2 22.90 42.97 -2.29
N ALA A 3 22.74 42.46 -1.07
CA ALA A 3 22.79 41.01 -0.81
C ALA A 3 21.46 40.37 -1.24
N LEU A 4 21.47 39.62 -2.35
CA LEU A 4 20.35 38.77 -2.72
C LEU A 4 20.49 37.45 -1.97
N ALA A 5 19.79 37.37 -0.84
CA ALA A 5 19.63 36.18 -0.05
C ALA A 5 19.01 35.06 -0.90
N SER A 6 19.78 34.00 -1.13
CA SER A 6 19.31 32.71 -1.61
C SER A 6 18.35 32.12 -0.58
N LYS A 7 17.06 32.37 -0.75
CA LYS A 7 16.02 31.70 0.03
C LYS A 7 16.04 30.22 -0.39
N ALA A 8 16.71 29.38 0.42
CA ALA A 8 16.70 27.94 0.23
C ALA A 8 15.23 27.49 0.17
N PHE A 9 14.89 26.75 -0.88
CA PHE A 9 13.58 26.13 -1.01
C PHE A 9 13.49 25.06 0.07
N GLU A 10 12.99 25.45 1.24
CA GLU A 10 12.82 24.55 2.37
C GLU A 10 11.69 23.58 2.00
N ALA A 11 12.07 22.37 1.61
CA ALA A 11 11.11 21.30 1.37
C ALA A 11 10.25 21.13 2.64
N PRO A 12 8.93 20.88 2.51
CA PRO A 12 8.05 20.78 3.67
C PRO A 12 8.60 19.69 4.61
N VAL A 13 8.82 20.07 5.87
CA VAL A 13 9.35 19.17 6.90
C VAL A 13 8.34 18.05 7.13
N VAL A 14 8.61 16.87 6.55
CA VAL A 14 7.78 15.67 6.78
C VAL A 14 8.04 15.21 8.20
N TYR A 15 7.03 15.34 9.06
CA TYR A 15 7.12 14.92 10.45
C TYR A 15 7.46 13.43 10.57
N ARG A 16 8.40 13.12 11.46
CA ARG A 16 8.80 11.76 11.83
C ARG A 16 8.84 11.64 13.36
N PRO A 17 8.13 10.67 13.96
CA PRO A 17 8.21 10.42 15.40
C PRO A 17 9.65 10.21 15.87
N SER A 18 9.95 10.69 17.08
CA SER A 18 11.23 10.48 17.75
C SER A 18 11.02 10.09 19.22
N ASP A 19 12.02 9.42 19.79
CA ASP A 19 11.99 8.95 21.18
C ASP A 19 12.06 10.09 22.23
N ALA A 20 12.33 11.32 21.78
CA ALA A 20 12.35 12.52 22.63
C ALA A 20 10.94 13.05 22.93
N GLU A 21 9.91 12.57 22.23
CA GLU A 21 8.53 13.01 22.43
C GLU A 21 7.74 12.00 23.28
N PRO A 22 6.71 12.42 24.03
CA PRO A 22 5.81 11.51 24.73
C PRO A 22 5.21 10.47 23.77
N PHE A 23 5.21 9.21 24.21
CA PHE A 23 4.72 8.09 23.43
C PHE A 23 3.25 8.28 23.04
N MET A 24 2.93 8.08 21.76
CA MET A 24 1.57 8.15 21.19
C MET A 24 0.88 9.51 21.43
N ASN A 25 1.66 10.60 21.40
CA ASN A 25 1.10 11.94 21.33
C ASN A 25 0.32 12.19 20.02
N GLU A 26 -0.43 13.28 19.96
CA GLU A 26 -1.30 13.62 18.82
C GLU A 26 -0.57 13.65 17.47
N ARG A 27 0.68 14.12 17.44
CA ARG A 27 1.48 14.16 16.20
C ARG A 27 1.87 12.75 15.75
N GLN A 28 2.28 11.89 16.68
CA GLN A 28 2.59 10.48 16.39
C GLN A 28 1.36 9.73 15.91
N LEU A 29 0.20 9.94 16.55
CA LEU A 29 -1.07 9.34 16.13
C LEU A 29 -1.45 9.78 14.70
N ALA A 30 -1.34 11.06 14.40
CA ALA A 30 -1.59 11.58 13.06
C ALA A 30 -0.64 10.95 12.01
N TYR A 31 0.64 10.81 12.35
CA TYR A 31 1.63 10.15 11.50
C TYR A 31 1.29 8.70 11.21
N PHE A 32 1.01 7.89 12.24
CA PHE A 32 0.66 6.48 12.04
C PHE A 32 -0.66 6.31 11.31
N LYS A 33 -1.66 7.16 11.58
CA LYS A 33 -2.92 7.18 10.85
C LYS A 33 -2.70 7.43 9.36
N ALA A 34 -1.91 8.44 9.00
CA ALA A 34 -1.57 8.73 7.61
C ALA A 34 -0.84 7.55 6.95
N LYS A 35 0.12 6.93 7.65
CA LYS A 35 0.86 5.77 7.14
C LYS A 35 -0.04 4.54 6.92
N LEU A 36 -0.97 4.26 7.85
CA LEU A 36 -1.93 3.17 7.73
C LEU A 36 -2.90 3.39 6.56
N LEU A 37 -3.38 4.62 6.37
CA LEU A 37 -4.24 4.98 5.25
C LEU A 37 -3.52 4.83 3.90
N ALA A 38 -2.29 5.34 3.81
CA ALA A 38 -1.46 5.19 2.61
C ALA A 38 -1.21 3.71 2.29
N TRP A 39 -0.85 2.91 3.29
CA TRP A 39 -0.63 1.49 3.10
C TRP A 39 -1.89 0.75 2.64
N LYS A 40 -3.06 1.08 3.20
CA LYS A 40 -4.34 0.54 2.74
C LYS A 40 -4.61 0.89 1.28
N ASP A 41 -4.38 2.14 0.88
CA ASP A 41 -4.60 2.57 -0.51
C ASP A 41 -3.65 1.88 -1.49
N ASP A 42 -2.39 1.70 -1.11
CA ASP A 42 -1.42 0.95 -1.90
C ASP A 42 -1.88 -0.49 -2.17
N ILE A 43 -2.34 -1.20 -1.13
CA ILE A 43 -2.87 -2.56 -1.28
C ILE A 43 -4.12 -2.58 -2.19
N LEU A 44 -5.01 -1.60 -2.05
CA LEU A 44 -6.22 -1.50 -2.88
C LEU A 44 -5.88 -1.21 -4.35
N ARG A 45 -4.87 -0.37 -4.59
CA ARG A 45 -4.38 -0.04 -5.93
C ARG A 45 -3.75 -1.25 -6.61
N GLU A 46 -2.88 -1.97 -5.91
CA GLU A 46 -2.29 -3.22 -6.39
C GLU A 46 -3.37 -4.26 -6.72
N SER A 47 -4.34 -4.45 -5.82
CA SER A 47 -5.41 -5.44 -6.00
C SER A 47 -6.28 -5.16 -7.24
N ARG A 48 -6.53 -3.88 -7.58
CA ARG A 48 -7.26 -3.52 -8.80
C ARG A 48 -6.56 -3.99 -10.07
N GLY A 49 -5.23 -3.87 -10.14
CA GLY A 49 -4.43 -4.35 -11.27
C GLY A 49 -4.48 -5.87 -11.42
N THR A 50 -4.28 -6.60 -10.31
CA THR A 50 -4.38 -8.06 -10.26
C THR A 50 -5.70 -8.60 -10.81
N VAL A 51 -6.84 -7.98 -10.46
CA VAL A 51 -8.17 -8.45 -10.90
C VAL A 51 -8.32 -8.37 -12.41
N VAL A 52 -7.72 -7.36 -13.04
CA VAL A 52 -7.72 -7.22 -14.51
C VAL A 52 -6.90 -8.34 -15.14
N ASN A 53 -5.70 -8.62 -14.61
CA ASN A 53 -4.83 -9.68 -15.10
C ASN A 53 -5.50 -11.07 -14.98
N LEU A 54 -6.09 -11.37 -13.82
CA LEU A 54 -6.79 -12.65 -13.58
C LEU A 54 -7.97 -12.87 -14.56
N LYS A 55 -8.67 -11.79 -14.95
CA LYS A 55 -9.74 -11.89 -15.95
C LYS A 55 -9.17 -12.19 -17.33
N ALA A 56 -8.12 -11.49 -17.75
CA ALA A 56 -7.48 -11.68 -19.04
C ALA A 56 -6.90 -13.10 -19.21
N GLU A 57 -6.25 -13.64 -18.18
CA GLU A 57 -5.71 -15.02 -18.19
C GLU A 57 -6.79 -16.11 -18.29
N THR A 58 -8.05 -15.81 -17.91
CA THR A 58 -9.14 -16.78 -17.97
C THR A 58 -9.65 -17.02 -19.40
N GLU A 59 -9.45 -16.06 -20.31
CA GLU A 59 -10.17 -16.08 -21.59
C GLU A 59 -9.51 -16.92 -22.69
N ASN A 60 -8.22 -17.28 -22.64
CA ASN A 60 -7.56 -17.93 -23.79
C ASN A 60 -6.32 -18.78 -23.43
N HIS A 61 -6.45 -20.11 -23.43
CA HIS A 61 -5.30 -21.04 -23.52
C HIS A 61 -5.62 -22.19 -24.49
N PRO A 62 -4.96 -22.27 -25.66
CA PRO A 62 -5.21 -23.33 -26.65
C PRO A 62 -4.66 -24.71 -26.24
N ASP A 63 -3.60 -24.76 -25.42
CA ASP A 63 -2.92 -25.99 -24.99
C ASP A 63 -3.15 -26.30 -23.50
N LEU A 64 -3.14 -27.59 -23.16
CA LEU A 64 -3.30 -28.14 -21.81
C LEU A 64 -2.15 -27.72 -20.87
N VAL A 65 -0.91 -27.63 -21.38
CA VAL A 65 0.26 -27.22 -20.58
C VAL A 65 0.16 -25.75 -20.17
N ASP A 66 -0.22 -24.89 -21.12
CA ASP A 66 -0.42 -23.45 -20.88
C ASP A 66 -1.56 -23.23 -19.88
N ARG A 67 -2.64 -24.00 -20.03
CA ARG A 67 -3.76 -23.97 -19.09
C ARG A 67 -3.35 -24.41 -17.68
N ALA A 68 -2.62 -25.50 -17.52
CA ALA A 68 -2.19 -25.98 -16.20
C ALA A 68 -1.27 -24.98 -15.48
N SER A 69 -0.38 -24.33 -16.24
CA SER A 69 0.49 -23.26 -15.72
C SER A 69 -0.34 -22.06 -15.25
N SER A 70 -1.26 -21.57 -16.08
CA SER A 70 -2.13 -20.43 -15.75
C SER A 70 -3.05 -20.70 -14.55
N GLU A 71 -3.59 -21.92 -14.41
CA GLU A 71 -4.40 -22.29 -13.25
C GLU A 71 -3.58 -22.26 -11.94
N SER A 72 -2.30 -22.65 -11.99
CA SER A 72 -1.39 -22.62 -10.85
C SER A 72 -1.05 -21.20 -10.41
N ASP A 73 -0.73 -20.32 -11.37
CA ASP A 73 -0.44 -18.90 -11.13
C ASP A 73 -1.67 -18.18 -10.55
N ARG A 74 -2.86 -18.47 -11.09
CA ARG A 74 -4.13 -18.00 -10.55
C ARG A 74 -4.35 -18.44 -9.10
N ALA A 75 -4.07 -19.70 -8.78
CA ALA A 75 -4.23 -20.21 -7.42
C ALA A 75 -3.31 -19.49 -6.42
N LEU A 76 -2.09 -19.15 -6.85
CA LEU A 76 -1.16 -18.34 -6.05
C LEU A 76 -1.71 -16.93 -5.83
N GLU A 77 -2.19 -16.29 -6.90
CA GLU A 77 -2.67 -14.90 -6.85
C GLU A 77 -3.93 -14.76 -5.98
N LEU A 78 -4.85 -15.74 -6.04
CA LEU A 78 -6.01 -15.79 -5.14
C LEU A 78 -5.60 -15.86 -3.66
N ARG A 79 -4.56 -16.65 -3.33
CA ARG A 79 -4.03 -16.74 -1.96
C ARG A 79 -3.38 -15.43 -1.51
N THR A 80 -2.65 -14.75 -2.40
CA THR A 80 -2.08 -13.43 -2.13
C THR A 80 -3.17 -12.41 -1.82
N ARG A 81 -4.24 -12.38 -2.63
CA ARG A 81 -5.38 -11.49 -2.41
C ARG A 81 -6.10 -11.74 -1.08
N ASP A 82 -6.28 -13.01 -0.70
CA ASP A 82 -6.87 -13.34 0.59
C ASP A 82 -6.03 -12.83 1.77
N ARG A 83 -4.69 -12.87 1.65
CA ARG A 83 -3.78 -12.28 2.65
C ARG A 83 -3.88 -10.75 2.67
N GLN A 84 -3.89 -10.10 1.50
CA GLN A 84 -4.09 -8.65 1.38
C GLN A 84 -5.41 -8.21 2.03
N ARG A 85 -6.51 -8.94 1.79
CA ARG A 85 -7.82 -8.66 2.42
C ARG A 85 -7.76 -8.76 3.95
N LYS A 86 -7.10 -9.78 4.48
CA LYS A 86 -6.89 -9.93 5.94
C LYS A 86 -6.06 -8.78 6.50
N LEU A 87 -5.02 -8.35 5.79
CA LEU A 87 -4.18 -7.23 6.18
C LEU A 87 -4.98 -5.91 6.21
N ILE A 88 -5.81 -5.64 5.20
CA ILE A 88 -6.72 -4.48 5.19
C ILE A 88 -7.64 -4.50 6.43
N SER A 89 -8.23 -5.66 6.76
CA SER A 89 -9.05 -5.78 7.98
C SER A 89 -8.28 -5.41 9.25
N LYS A 90 -7.00 -5.77 9.34
CA LYS A 90 -6.14 -5.43 10.48
C LYS A 90 -5.75 -3.95 10.52
N ILE A 91 -5.54 -3.33 9.37
CA ILE A 91 -5.35 -1.89 9.26
C ILE A 91 -6.61 -1.15 9.72
N ASP A 92 -7.79 -1.59 9.29
CA ASP A 92 -9.07 -1.00 9.70
C ASP A 92 -9.36 -1.18 11.18
N GLU A 93 -8.98 -2.32 11.77
CA GLU A 93 -8.99 -2.52 13.22
C GLU A 93 -8.07 -1.54 13.95
N ALA A 94 -6.85 -1.31 13.44
CA ALA A 94 -5.89 -0.39 14.03
C ALA A 94 -6.35 1.08 13.94
N LEU A 95 -6.99 1.47 12.83
CA LEU A 95 -7.52 2.82 12.62
C LEU A 95 -8.72 3.16 13.53
N ARG A 96 -9.40 2.15 14.08
CA ARG A 96 -10.53 2.32 15.01
C ARG A 96 -10.11 2.41 16.48
N ARG A 97 -8.87 2.08 16.81
CA ARG A 97 -8.31 2.20 18.17
C ARG A 97 -7.86 3.63 18.42
#